data_AF-A0A563UJQ3-F1
#
_entry.id   AF-A0A563UJQ3-F1
#
_cell.length_a   1.000
_cell.length_b   1.000
_cell.length_c   1.000
_cell.angle_alpha   90.00
_cell.angle_beta   90.00
_cell.angle_gamma   90.00
#
_symmetry.space_group_name_H-M   'P 1'
#
loop_
_entity.id
_entity.type
_entity.pdbx_description
1 polymer ?
#
loop_
_entity_poly.entity_id
_entity_poly.type
_entity_poly.pdbx_seq_one_letter_code
_entity_poly.pdbx_strand_id
1 'polypeptide(L)'
;MTRFFFALALLLSPFISFAQQGKDLQNLRVYHDSLTSLGKKFINSPDDIERKNANYKFITTLVSALRVPNSFNFGFDSVKSISIINAPDNRFRIFSWHVMNQDGSYRYYGTIQMNTGGKLQMYPLEDNSPFIKHPEDSVTDTRHWYGAQYYKIIRTSADRPYYVMLGWKGNNVKSTKKVIEVLSFNRDNQPVFGAPVFDGGIVKNRKRVVFEYTRQASMLLRYVPDEQLIVFDHLAPPDDKMKDRPETFGPDLSYDGYRMTNGRWKFTENLDMRNIPQANDNELTDPKIQARADRKSVPVRSKN
;
A
#
# COMPACT_ATOMS: atom_id res chain seq x y z
N MET A 1 -8.21 61.96 -34.57
CA MET A 1 -8.89 61.16 -33.54
C MET A 1 -8.90 59.70 -33.96
N THR A 2 -7.96 58.87 -33.51
CA THR A 2 -8.08 57.40 -33.62
C THR A 2 -6.84 56.73 -33.02
N ARG A 3 -6.90 56.32 -31.74
CA ARG A 3 -6.09 55.24 -31.15
C ARG A 3 -6.72 54.80 -29.82
N PHE A 4 -7.72 53.92 -29.85
CA PHE A 4 -8.22 53.21 -28.65
C PHE A 4 -9.00 51.95 -29.08
N PHE A 5 -8.30 50.91 -29.55
CA PHE A 5 -8.94 49.60 -29.84
C PHE A 5 -7.93 48.46 -29.73
N PHE A 6 -7.31 48.25 -28.56
CA PHE A 6 -6.47 47.06 -28.32
C PHE A 6 -6.40 46.64 -26.85
N ALA A 7 -7.53 46.68 -26.12
CA ALA A 7 -7.56 46.31 -24.70
C ALA A 7 -8.71 45.38 -24.27
N LEU A 8 -9.42 44.73 -25.21
CA LEU A 8 -10.58 43.86 -24.88
C LEU A 8 -10.33 42.34 -25.06
N ALA A 9 -9.11 41.92 -25.45
CA ALA A 9 -8.82 40.50 -25.72
C ALA A 9 -8.25 39.71 -24.52
N LEU A 10 -8.05 40.34 -23.35
CA LEU A 10 -7.35 39.73 -22.20
C LEU A 10 -8.24 39.30 -21.03
N LEU A 11 -9.57 39.46 -21.14
CA LEU A 11 -10.52 39.08 -20.08
C LEU A 11 -11.19 37.70 -20.29
N LEU A 12 -10.88 36.99 -21.38
CA LEU A 12 -11.45 35.67 -21.69
C LEU A 12 -10.56 34.48 -21.27
N SER A 13 -9.35 34.73 -20.77
CA SER A 13 -8.39 33.69 -20.38
C SER A 13 -8.79 32.80 -19.17
N PRO A 14 -9.52 33.27 -18.13
CA PRO A 14 -9.85 32.38 -17.01
C PRO A 14 -10.96 31.38 -17.31
N PHE A 15 -11.90 31.69 -18.21
CA PHE A 15 -13.05 30.80 -18.51
C PHE A 15 -12.67 29.51 -19.23
N ILE A 16 -11.61 29.54 -20.07
CA ILE A 16 -11.14 28.36 -20.80
C ILE A 16 -10.51 27.34 -19.83
N SER A 17 -9.75 27.80 -18.83
CA SER A 17 -9.11 26.94 -17.84
C SER A 17 -10.14 26.21 -16.95
N PHE A 18 -11.21 26.89 -16.53
CA PHE A 18 -12.29 26.25 -15.75
C PHE A 18 -13.06 25.19 -16.54
N ALA A 19 -13.34 25.44 -17.83
CA ALA A 19 -14.01 24.47 -18.70
C ALA A 19 -13.16 23.22 -18.95
N GLN A 20 -11.84 23.39 -19.14
CA GLN A 20 -10.92 22.27 -19.32
C GLN A 20 -10.82 21.40 -18.06
N GLN A 21 -10.75 22.03 -16.87
CA GLN A 21 -10.72 21.32 -15.60
C GLN A 21 -12.00 20.50 -15.35
N GLY A 22 -13.17 21.01 -15.75
CA GLY A 22 -14.44 20.28 -15.68
C GLY A 22 -14.48 19.03 -16.57
N LYS A 23 -13.97 19.15 -17.80
CA LYS A 23 -13.88 18.03 -18.75
C LYS A 23 -12.91 16.94 -18.26
N ASP A 24 -11.76 17.32 -17.74
CA ASP A 24 -10.77 16.37 -17.20
C ASP A 24 -11.33 15.59 -16.01
N LEU A 25 -12.03 16.27 -15.10
CA LEU A 25 -12.72 15.61 -13.98
C LEU A 25 -13.80 14.64 -14.47
N GLN A 26 -14.58 15.00 -15.49
CA GLN A 26 -15.58 14.11 -16.07
C GLN A 26 -14.93 12.87 -16.70
N ASN A 27 -13.83 13.04 -17.44
CA ASN A 27 -13.08 11.91 -18.01
C ASN A 27 -12.58 10.95 -16.92
N LEU A 28 -12.03 11.49 -15.83
CA LEU A 28 -11.56 10.69 -14.69
C LEU A 28 -12.70 9.89 -14.04
N ARG A 29 -13.91 10.45 -13.96
CA ARG A 29 -15.10 9.72 -13.47
C ARG A 29 -15.49 8.56 -14.38
N VAL A 30 -15.49 8.77 -15.70
CA VAL A 30 -15.78 7.68 -16.67
C VAL A 30 -14.74 6.56 -16.56
N TYR A 31 -13.46 6.91 -16.44
CA TYR A 31 -12.42 5.92 -16.20
C TYR A 31 -12.57 5.23 -14.85
N HIS A 32 -12.93 5.95 -13.80
CA HIS A 32 -13.17 5.41 -12.46
C HIS A 32 -14.27 4.35 -12.45
N ASP A 33 -15.39 4.59 -13.14
CA ASP A 33 -16.47 3.62 -13.28
C ASP A 33 -16.02 2.37 -14.06
N SER A 34 -15.30 2.58 -15.16
CA SER A 34 -14.75 1.51 -15.99
C SER A 34 -13.77 0.63 -15.21
N LEU A 35 -12.85 1.26 -14.47
CA LEU A 35 -11.89 0.59 -13.60
C LEU A 35 -12.58 -0.17 -12.48
N THR A 36 -13.62 0.39 -11.88
CA THR A 36 -14.40 -0.29 -10.84
C THR A 36 -15.06 -1.56 -11.37
N SER A 37 -15.67 -1.49 -12.56
CA SER A 37 -16.30 -2.65 -13.21
C SER A 37 -15.28 -3.73 -13.59
N LEU A 38 -14.20 -3.34 -14.27
CA LEU A 38 -13.12 -4.25 -14.67
C LEU A 38 -12.42 -4.89 -13.47
N GLY A 39 -12.23 -4.11 -12.40
CA GLY A 39 -11.71 -4.52 -11.11
C GLY A 39 -12.50 -5.67 -10.50
N LYS A 40 -13.82 -5.50 -10.39
CA LYS A 40 -14.72 -6.56 -9.91
C LYS A 40 -14.62 -7.82 -10.77
N LYS A 41 -14.46 -7.67 -12.09
CA LYS A 41 -14.37 -8.81 -13.00
C LYS A 41 -13.10 -9.62 -12.81
N PHE A 42 -11.91 -9.00 -12.75
CA PHE A 42 -10.67 -9.77 -12.62
C PHE A 42 -10.46 -10.37 -11.21
N ILE A 43 -11.14 -9.87 -10.18
CA ILE A 43 -11.13 -10.48 -8.85
C ILE A 43 -12.09 -11.67 -8.74
N ASN A 44 -13.31 -11.55 -9.27
CA ASN A 44 -14.40 -12.49 -8.95
C ASN A 44 -14.71 -13.51 -10.06
N SER A 45 -14.20 -13.34 -11.28
CA SER A 45 -14.49 -14.27 -12.36
C SER A 45 -13.92 -15.67 -12.06
N PRO A 46 -14.71 -16.76 -12.18
CA PRO A 46 -14.20 -18.12 -12.01
C PRO A 46 -13.27 -18.52 -13.16
N ASP A 47 -13.50 -17.99 -14.36
CA ASP A 47 -12.68 -18.24 -15.55
C ASP A 47 -11.40 -17.38 -15.53
N ASP A 48 -10.26 -18.04 -15.68
CA ASP A 48 -8.91 -17.45 -15.67
C ASP A 48 -8.62 -16.56 -16.89
N ILE A 49 -9.10 -16.95 -18.06
CA ILE A 49 -8.99 -16.18 -19.30
C ILE A 49 -9.80 -14.89 -19.15
N GLU A 50 -11.01 -14.98 -18.59
CA GLU A 50 -11.82 -13.79 -18.31
C GLU A 50 -11.15 -12.83 -17.31
N ARG A 51 -10.54 -13.37 -16.24
CA ARG A 51 -9.77 -12.55 -15.28
C ARG A 51 -8.62 -11.82 -15.97
N LYS A 52 -7.82 -12.55 -16.76
CA LYS A 52 -6.67 -12.00 -17.49
C LYS A 52 -7.10 -10.93 -18.51
N ASN A 53 -8.13 -11.20 -19.29
CA ASN A 53 -8.67 -10.25 -20.27
C ASN A 53 -9.22 -8.98 -19.59
N ALA A 54 -9.93 -9.12 -18.48
CA ALA A 54 -10.40 -7.98 -17.70
C ALA A 54 -9.22 -7.16 -17.12
N ASN A 55 -8.19 -7.83 -16.61
CA ASN A 55 -6.98 -7.18 -16.11
C ASN A 55 -6.19 -6.45 -17.21
N TYR A 56 -6.07 -7.01 -18.42
CA TYR A 56 -5.42 -6.31 -19.53
C TYR A 56 -6.16 -5.04 -19.94
N LYS A 57 -7.51 -5.10 -19.99
CA LYS A 57 -8.34 -3.91 -20.20
C LYS A 57 -8.23 -2.92 -19.04
N PHE A 58 -8.13 -3.41 -17.80
CA PHE A 58 -7.94 -2.57 -16.63
C PHE A 58 -6.63 -1.78 -16.71
N ILE A 59 -5.52 -2.44 -17.09
CA ILE A 59 -4.21 -1.80 -17.23
C ILE A 59 -4.26 -0.67 -18.26
N THR A 60 -4.80 -0.92 -19.45
CA THR A 60 -4.85 0.11 -20.51
C THR A 60 -5.79 1.26 -20.13
N THR A 61 -6.91 0.95 -19.46
CA THR A 61 -7.84 1.96 -18.92
C THR A 61 -7.17 2.80 -17.84
N LEU A 62 -6.42 2.19 -16.93
CA LEU A 62 -5.70 2.88 -15.85
C LEU A 62 -4.63 3.80 -16.45
N VAL A 63 -3.82 3.32 -17.39
CA VAL A 63 -2.83 4.15 -18.08
C VAL A 63 -3.49 5.36 -18.74
N SER A 64 -4.66 5.19 -19.35
CA SER A 64 -5.42 6.29 -19.97
C SER A 64 -5.93 7.28 -18.92
N ALA A 65 -6.44 6.79 -17.79
CA ALA A 65 -6.88 7.61 -16.66
C ALA A 65 -5.73 8.43 -16.06
N LEU A 66 -4.55 7.82 -15.89
CA LEU A 66 -3.38 8.50 -15.32
C LEU A 66 -2.81 9.58 -16.24
N ARG A 67 -3.06 9.50 -17.55
CA ARG A 67 -2.68 10.55 -18.52
C ARG A 67 -3.55 11.80 -18.47
N VAL A 68 -4.74 11.71 -17.87
CA VAL A 68 -5.60 12.89 -17.69
C VAL A 68 -4.90 13.87 -16.75
N PRO A 69 -4.86 15.18 -17.08
CA PRO A 69 -4.29 16.18 -16.18
C PRO A 69 -4.87 16.10 -14.77
N ASN A 70 -4.03 16.37 -13.76
CA ASN A 70 -4.40 16.30 -12.34
C ASN A 70 -4.89 14.93 -11.84
N SER A 71 -4.68 13.84 -12.60
CA SER A 71 -5.07 12.49 -12.17
C SER A 71 -4.47 12.08 -10.82
N PHE A 72 -3.28 12.58 -10.46
CA PHE A 72 -2.63 12.32 -9.16
C PHE A 72 -3.52 12.71 -7.97
N ASN A 73 -4.29 13.79 -8.10
CA ASN A 73 -5.17 14.30 -7.05
C ASN A 73 -6.55 13.61 -7.03
N PHE A 74 -6.84 12.76 -8.01
CA PHE A 74 -8.09 12.00 -8.06
C PHE A 74 -7.92 10.66 -7.33
N GLY A 75 -8.73 10.41 -6.31
CA GLY A 75 -8.55 9.29 -5.36
C GLY A 75 -8.85 7.89 -5.91
N PHE A 76 -9.73 7.78 -6.91
CA PHE A 76 -10.25 6.50 -7.41
C PHE A 76 -10.90 5.61 -6.32
N ASP A 77 -11.57 6.21 -5.34
CA ASP A 77 -11.92 5.55 -4.06
C ASP A 77 -12.76 4.27 -4.20
N SER A 78 -13.64 4.17 -5.20
CA SER A 78 -14.44 2.96 -5.45
C SER A 78 -13.71 1.81 -6.16
N VAL A 79 -12.48 2.00 -6.64
CA VAL A 79 -11.68 0.95 -7.28
C VAL A 79 -11.03 0.07 -6.20
N LYS A 80 -11.86 -0.63 -5.42
CA LYS A 80 -11.45 -1.45 -4.26
C LYS A 80 -10.67 -2.71 -4.63
N SER A 81 -10.61 -3.06 -5.91
CA SER A 81 -9.90 -4.25 -6.42
C SER A 81 -8.38 -4.12 -6.37
N ILE A 82 -7.86 -2.90 -6.22
CA ILE A 82 -6.43 -2.61 -6.16
C ILE A 82 -6.10 -1.76 -4.94
N SER A 83 -4.84 -1.78 -4.51
CA SER A 83 -4.35 -0.81 -3.54
C SER A 83 -3.84 0.44 -4.24
N ILE A 84 -4.24 1.60 -3.74
CA ILE A 84 -3.78 2.93 -4.16
C ILE A 84 -3.31 3.66 -2.92
N ILE A 85 -2.00 3.76 -2.72
CA ILE A 85 -1.43 4.31 -1.48
C ILE A 85 -0.53 5.49 -1.82
N ASN A 86 -0.88 6.66 -1.28
CA ASN A 86 -0.03 7.85 -1.38
C ASN A 86 1.13 7.76 -0.38
N ALA A 87 2.31 8.18 -0.82
CA ALA A 87 3.42 8.40 0.09
C ALA A 87 3.07 9.52 1.08
N PRO A 88 3.49 9.46 2.35
CA PRO A 88 3.15 10.48 3.35
C PRO A 88 3.55 11.92 2.99
N ASP A 89 4.53 12.10 2.12
CA ASP A 89 4.98 13.41 1.61
C ASP A 89 4.34 13.80 0.27
N ASN A 90 3.36 13.03 -0.21
CA ASN A 90 2.71 13.19 -1.50
C ASN A 90 3.69 13.23 -2.70
N ARG A 91 4.92 12.73 -2.58
CA ARG A 91 5.90 12.70 -3.68
C ARG A 91 5.46 11.76 -4.80
N PHE A 92 4.83 10.65 -4.43
CA PHE A 92 4.33 9.64 -5.34
C PHE A 92 3.14 8.91 -4.71
N ARG A 93 2.47 8.10 -5.52
CA ARG A 93 1.56 7.05 -5.06
C ARG A 93 1.84 5.77 -5.79
N ILE A 94 1.60 4.64 -5.13
CA ILE A 94 1.74 3.32 -5.72
C ILE A 94 0.38 2.70 -5.96
N PHE A 95 0.21 2.16 -7.16
CA PHE A 95 -0.87 1.27 -7.51
C PHE A 95 -0.30 -0.14 -7.49
N SER A 96 -0.92 -1.05 -6.75
CA SER A 96 -0.46 -2.44 -6.69
C SER A 96 -1.63 -3.40 -6.49
N TRP A 97 -1.64 -4.50 -7.24
CA TRP A 97 -2.67 -5.53 -7.14
C TRP A 97 -2.14 -6.87 -7.64
N HIS A 98 -3.01 -7.87 -7.60
CA HIS A 98 -2.71 -9.22 -8.05
C HIS A 98 -3.85 -9.78 -8.91
N VAL A 99 -3.52 -10.79 -9.70
CA VAL A 99 -4.47 -11.71 -10.34
C VAL A 99 -4.07 -13.12 -9.94
N MET A 100 -5.02 -13.90 -9.43
CA MET A 100 -4.81 -15.31 -9.12
C MET A 100 -4.91 -16.14 -10.40
N ASN A 101 -3.92 -17.01 -10.60
CA ASN A 101 -3.92 -18.00 -11.67
C ASN A 101 -4.77 -19.22 -11.25
N GLN A 102 -5.16 -20.04 -12.23
CA GLN A 102 -5.97 -21.23 -11.99
C GLN A 102 -5.30 -22.27 -11.07
N ASP A 103 -3.97 -22.32 -11.04
CA ASP A 103 -3.18 -23.19 -10.15
C ASP A 103 -3.07 -22.66 -8.70
N GLY A 104 -3.70 -21.51 -8.41
CA GLY A 104 -3.66 -20.85 -7.11
C GLY A 104 -2.38 -20.04 -6.85
N SER A 105 -1.49 -19.93 -7.85
CA SER A 105 -0.39 -18.96 -7.83
C SER A 105 -0.90 -17.55 -8.15
N TYR A 106 -0.04 -16.55 -7.99
CA TYR A 106 -0.39 -15.15 -8.15
C TYR A 106 0.56 -14.46 -9.11
N ARG A 107 0.02 -13.56 -9.94
CA ARG A 107 0.80 -12.57 -10.68
C ARG A 107 0.49 -11.17 -10.16
N TYR A 108 1.52 -10.38 -9.93
CA TYR A 108 1.41 -9.03 -9.43
C TYR A 108 1.53 -8.00 -10.55
N TYR A 109 0.89 -6.86 -10.33
CA TYR A 109 0.91 -5.73 -11.24
C TYR A 109 1.00 -4.45 -10.42
N GLY A 110 1.65 -3.45 -10.97
CA GLY A 110 1.70 -2.15 -10.32
C GLY A 110 2.28 -1.06 -11.17
N THR A 111 2.17 0.16 -10.66
CA THR A 111 2.84 1.34 -11.22
C THR A 111 3.04 2.37 -10.11
N ILE A 112 4.17 3.08 -10.15
CA ILE A 112 4.41 4.25 -9.30
C ILE A 112 4.08 5.48 -10.14
N GLN A 113 3.15 6.32 -9.68
CA GLN A 113 2.89 7.62 -10.28
C GLN A 113 3.55 8.71 -9.45
N MET A 114 4.40 9.52 -10.08
CA MET A 114 5.04 10.67 -9.43
C MET A 114 4.12 11.88 -9.41
N ASN A 115 4.17 12.65 -8.33
CA ASN A 115 3.49 13.93 -8.23
C ASN A 115 4.37 15.04 -8.81
N THR A 116 4.29 15.25 -10.12
CA THR A 116 5.08 16.27 -10.82
C THR A 116 4.37 17.61 -10.94
N GLY A 117 3.08 17.69 -10.58
CA GLY A 117 2.22 18.86 -10.85
C GLY A 117 2.00 19.14 -12.34
N GLY A 118 2.47 18.28 -13.25
CA GLY A 118 2.48 18.53 -14.68
C GLY A 118 2.33 17.26 -15.51
N LYS A 119 3.26 17.04 -16.45
CA LYS A 119 3.23 15.85 -17.33
C LYS A 119 3.29 14.56 -16.51
N LEU A 120 2.56 13.55 -16.97
CA LEU A 120 2.58 12.22 -16.38
C LEU A 120 4.01 11.67 -16.35
N GLN A 121 4.50 11.40 -15.15
CA GLN A 121 5.69 10.60 -14.91
C GLN A 121 5.26 9.38 -14.08
N MET A 122 5.47 8.20 -14.65
CA MET A 122 5.13 6.95 -13.99
C MET A 122 6.15 5.86 -14.29
N TYR A 123 6.23 4.88 -13.41
CA TYR A 123 7.12 3.74 -13.50
C TYR A 123 6.30 2.44 -13.40
N PRO A 124 6.00 1.79 -14.53
CA PRO A 124 5.35 0.48 -14.53
C PRO A 124 6.20 -0.54 -13.77
N LEU A 125 5.56 -1.40 -12.99
CA LEU A 125 6.21 -2.45 -12.21
C LEU A 125 5.93 -3.81 -12.84
N GLU A 126 6.99 -4.51 -13.25
CA GLU A 126 6.93 -5.83 -13.86
C GLU A 126 7.26 -6.89 -12.80
N ASP A 127 6.28 -7.74 -12.51
CA ASP A 127 6.46 -8.83 -11.56
C ASP A 127 7.44 -9.88 -12.09
N ASN A 128 8.57 -9.98 -11.42
CA ASN A 128 9.64 -10.93 -11.70
C ASN A 128 9.83 -11.95 -10.57
N SER A 129 8.84 -12.09 -9.67
CA SER A 129 8.88 -13.01 -8.53
C SER A 129 9.36 -14.42 -8.87
N PRO A 130 8.89 -15.07 -9.96
CA PRO A 130 9.27 -16.46 -10.24
C PRO A 130 10.78 -16.66 -10.49
N PHE A 131 11.49 -15.58 -10.84
CA PHE A 131 12.91 -15.62 -11.18
C PHE A 131 13.83 -15.12 -10.05
N ILE A 132 13.26 -14.64 -8.93
CA ILE A 132 14.01 -14.12 -7.78
C ILE A 132 14.14 -15.21 -6.72
N LYS A 133 15.29 -15.91 -6.70
CA LYS A 133 15.54 -17.02 -5.76
C LYS A 133 15.70 -16.55 -4.30
N HIS A 134 16.42 -15.44 -4.09
CA HIS A 134 16.73 -14.91 -2.76
C HIS A 134 16.21 -13.46 -2.66
N PRO A 135 14.89 -13.26 -2.53
CA PRO A 135 14.30 -11.92 -2.51
C PRO A 135 14.77 -11.09 -1.31
N GLU A 136 15.13 -11.72 -0.20
CA GLU A 136 15.59 -11.01 1.00
C GLU A 136 16.94 -10.32 0.80
N ASP A 137 17.76 -10.78 -0.14
CA ASP A 137 19.13 -10.27 -0.39
C ASP A 137 19.28 -9.52 -1.72
N SER A 138 18.18 -9.39 -2.48
CA SER A 138 18.20 -8.83 -3.84
C SER A 138 17.80 -7.35 -3.86
N VAL A 139 18.63 -6.52 -4.50
CA VAL A 139 18.22 -5.18 -4.97
C VAL A 139 17.55 -5.36 -6.32
N THR A 140 16.41 -4.73 -6.52
CA THR A 140 15.68 -4.82 -7.79
C THR A 140 15.21 -3.47 -8.29
N ASP A 141 14.96 -3.37 -9.59
CA ASP A 141 14.38 -2.20 -10.23
C ASP A 141 12.90 -2.45 -10.57
N THR A 142 12.32 -1.57 -11.38
CA THR A 142 10.91 -1.67 -11.78
C THR A 142 10.63 -2.84 -12.73
N ARG A 143 11.65 -3.37 -13.43
CA ARG A 143 11.53 -4.52 -14.34
C ARG A 143 11.75 -5.86 -13.64
N HIS A 144 12.42 -5.83 -12.49
CA HIS A 144 12.68 -7.00 -11.65
C HIS A 144 11.92 -6.91 -10.33
N TRP A 145 10.73 -6.31 -10.32
CA TRP A 145 9.98 -6.06 -9.10
C TRP A 145 9.53 -7.37 -8.45
N TYR A 146 9.71 -7.49 -7.13
CA TYR A 146 9.33 -8.71 -6.39
C TYR A 146 7.82 -8.86 -6.19
N GLY A 147 7.01 -7.82 -6.44
CA GLY A 147 5.56 -7.96 -6.45
C GLY A 147 4.93 -8.13 -5.06
N ALA A 148 4.14 -7.15 -4.63
CA ALA A 148 3.22 -7.30 -3.50
C ALA A 148 2.07 -6.30 -3.65
N GLN A 149 0.95 -6.58 -2.99
CA GLN A 149 -0.11 -5.60 -2.84
C GLN A 149 0.12 -4.81 -1.55
N TYR A 150 0.58 -3.56 -1.69
CA TYR A 150 0.95 -2.71 -0.56
C TYR A 150 -0.26 -2.06 0.08
N TYR A 151 -0.28 -1.96 1.41
CA TYR A 151 -1.36 -1.32 2.17
C TYR A 151 -0.86 -0.20 3.09
N LYS A 152 0.47 -0.05 3.24
CA LYS A 152 1.07 1.04 4.03
C LYS A 152 2.37 1.50 3.39
N ILE A 153 2.58 2.82 3.34
CA ILE A 153 3.87 3.45 3.05
C ILE A 153 4.29 4.24 4.30
N ILE A 154 5.55 4.09 4.67
CA ILE A 154 6.20 4.78 5.80
C ILE A 154 7.38 5.54 5.22
N ARG A 155 7.36 6.88 5.31
CA ARG A 155 8.48 7.71 4.91
C ARG A 155 9.52 7.69 6.03
N THR A 156 10.76 7.34 5.70
CA THR A 156 11.87 7.40 6.64
C THR A 156 12.71 8.65 6.39
N SER A 157 12.93 9.45 7.44
CA SER A 157 13.85 10.57 7.43
C SER A 157 15.27 10.05 7.72
N ALA A 158 16.07 9.92 6.66
CA ALA A 158 17.49 9.60 6.70
C ALA A 158 18.23 10.52 5.73
N ASP A 159 19.56 10.57 5.78
CA ASP A 159 20.39 11.38 4.86
C ASP A 159 20.02 11.16 3.39
N ARG A 160 19.67 9.92 3.05
CA ARG A 160 18.97 9.58 1.80
C ARG A 160 17.59 9.05 2.17
N PRO A 161 16.51 9.82 1.93
CA PRO A 161 15.18 9.40 2.30
C PRO A 161 14.77 8.16 1.50
N TYR A 162 14.10 7.24 2.18
CA TYR A 162 13.54 6.03 1.61
C TYR A 162 12.16 5.76 2.22
N TYR A 163 11.44 4.82 1.62
CA TYR A 163 10.08 4.47 1.99
C TYR A 163 10.02 2.99 2.32
N VAL A 164 9.52 2.65 3.50
CA VAL A 164 9.17 1.27 3.83
C VAL A 164 7.73 1.03 3.44
N MET A 165 7.47 -0.08 2.76
CA MET A 165 6.14 -0.47 2.33
C MET A 165 5.79 -1.82 2.95
N LEU A 166 4.61 -1.89 3.57
CA LEU A 166 4.06 -3.13 4.10
C LEU A 166 3.08 -3.68 3.06
N GLY A 167 3.27 -4.94 2.69
CA GLY A 167 2.50 -5.57 1.62
C GLY A 167 2.05 -6.99 1.96
N TRP A 168 0.93 -7.36 1.37
CA TRP A 168 0.48 -8.75 1.28
C TRP A 168 0.92 -9.34 -0.05
N LYS A 169 1.35 -10.60 0.00
CA LYS A 169 1.76 -11.36 -1.17
C LYS A 169 1.24 -12.79 -1.05
N GLY A 170 0.07 -13.08 -1.65
CA GLY A 170 -0.33 -14.44 -1.97
C GLY A 170 0.81 -15.25 -2.62
N ASN A 171 0.95 -16.51 -2.22
CA ASN A 171 2.02 -17.38 -2.67
C ASN A 171 1.48 -18.53 -3.54
N ASN A 172 0.78 -19.48 -2.93
CA ASN A 172 0.20 -20.64 -3.62
C ASN A 172 -1.04 -21.15 -2.86
N VAL A 173 -1.48 -22.38 -3.11
CA VAL A 173 -2.65 -22.94 -2.44
C VAL A 173 -2.44 -23.27 -0.96
N LYS A 174 -1.19 -23.46 -0.49
CA LYS A 174 -0.83 -23.88 0.87
C LYS A 174 -0.42 -22.72 1.77
N SER A 175 0.34 -21.77 1.25
CA SER A 175 0.91 -20.66 2.02
C SER A 175 0.58 -19.28 1.44
N THR A 176 0.76 -18.26 2.27
CA THR A 176 0.72 -16.85 1.90
C THR A 176 1.94 -16.14 2.48
N LYS A 177 2.18 -14.91 2.04
CA LYS A 177 3.30 -14.10 2.51
C LYS A 177 2.89 -12.69 2.91
N LYS A 178 3.66 -12.12 3.83
CA LYS A 178 3.74 -10.68 4.06
C LYS A 178 5.14 -10.19 3.75
N VAL A 179 5.25 -8.96 3.26
CA VAL A 179 6.52 -8.39 2.81
C VAL A 179 6.71 -7.01 3.43
N ILE A 180 7.91 -6.76 3.96
CA ILE A 180 8.43 -5.43 4.26
C ILE A 180 9.42 -5.10 3.14
N GLU A 181 9.01 -4.19 2.27
CA GLU A 181 9.76 -3.73 1.10
C GLU A 181 10.36 -2.36 1.35
N VAL A 182 11.51 -2.06 0.75
CA VAL A 182 12.13 -0.74 0.86
C VAL A 182 12.25 -0.12 -0.51
N LEU A 183 11.49 0.95 -0.77
CA LEU A 183 11.59 1.75 -1.98
C LEU A 183 12.48 2.97 -1.72
N SER A 184 13.42 3.21 -2.63
CA SER A 184 14.24 4.41 -2.69
C SER A 184 14.30 4.92 -4.12
N PHE A 185 14.85 6.11 -4.32
CA PHE A 185 15.09 6.66 -5.65
C PHE A 185 16.60 6.85 -5.83
N ASN A 186 17.15 6.35 -6.94
CA ASN A 186 18.56 6.53 -7.25
C ASN A 186 18.86 7.98 -7.70
N ARG A 187 20.11 8.25 -8.08
CA ARG A 187 20.55 9.59 -8.52
C ARG A 187 19.80 10.12 -9.74
N ASP A 188 19.29 9.22 -10.58
CA ASP A 188 18.51 9.53 -11.79
C ASP A 188 17.00 9.58 -11.49
N ASN A 189 16.61 9.62 -10.21
CA ASN A 189 15.23 9.55 -9.74
C ASN A 189 14.48 8.28 -10.19
N GLN A 190 15.18 7.17 -10.48
CA GLN A 190 14.55 5.89 -10.79
C GLN A 190 14.22 5.12 -9.50
N PRO A 191 13.04 4.48 -9.41
CA PRO A 191 12.69 3.61 -8.29
C PRO A 191 13.66 2.42 -8.18
N VAL A 192 14.14 2.18 -6.96
CA VAL A 192 14.97 1.02 -6.61
C VAL A 192 14.43 0.39 -5.33
N PHE A 193 14.29 -0.93 -5.35
CA PHE A 193 13.77 -1.74 -4.25
C PHE A 193 14.89 -2.51 -3.53
N GLY A 194 14.74 -2.71 -2.23
CA GLY A 194 15.66 -3.49 -1.42
C GLY A 194 16.88 -2.72 -0.91
N ALA A 195 16.70 -1.54 -0.32
CA ALA A 195 17.82 -0.86 0.35
C ALA A 195 18.20 -1.60 1.66
N PRO A 196 19.50 -1.74 1.99
CA PRO A 196 19.98 -2.50 3.14
C PRO A 196 19.89 -1.65 4.45
N VAL A 197 18.66 -1.39 4.88
CA VAL A 197 18.34 -0.51 6.02
C VAL A 197 17.92 -1.27 7.29
N PHE A 198 17.85 -2.61 7.22
CA PHE A 198 17.50 -3.45 8.36
C PHE A 198 18.76 -3.95 9.07
N ASP A 199 18.77 -3.81 10.40
CA ASP A 199 19.84 -4.25 11.28
C ASP A 199 19.34 -5.35 12.22
N GLY A 200 20.13 -6.42 12.38
CA GLY A 200 19.85 -7.49 13.33
C GLY A 200 18.86 -8.56 12.87
N GLY A 201 18.49 -9.43 13.82
CA GLY A 201 17.70 -10.65 13.61
C GLY A 201 18.48 -11.76 12.90
N ILE A 202 17.75 -12.81 12.49
CA ILE A 202 18.32 -14.06 11.93
C ILE A 202 19.19 -13.80 10.67
N VAL A 203 18.74 -12.91 9.76
CA VAL A 203 19.47 -12.60 8.52
C VAL A 203 20.12 -11.22 8.62
N LYS A 204 21.45 -11.19 8.61
CA LYS A 204 22.25 -9.95 8.58
C LYS A 204 22.17 -9.30 7.20
N ASN A 205 22.09 -7.96 7.16
CA ASN A 205 22.07 -7.16 5.93
C ASN A 205 20.91 -7.45 4.96
N ARG A 206 19.79 -8.00 5.47
CA ARG A 206 18.59 -8.21 4.67
C ARG A 206 18.12 -6.90 4.04
N LYS A 207 17.73 -6.96 2.78
CA LYS A 207 17.24 -5.85 1.96
C LYS A 207 15.70 -5.79 1.93
N ARG A 208 15.08 -6.92 2.22
CA ARG A 208 13.63 -7.14 2.24
C ARG A 208 13.33 -8.18 3.31
N VAL A 209 12.19 -8.06 3.99
CA VAL A 209 11.73 -9.07 4.96
C VAL A 209 10.54 -9.78 4.36
N VAL A 210 10.60 -11.11 4.26
CA VAL A 210 9.53 -11.93 3.72
C VAL A 210 9.09 -12.96 4.76
N PHE A 211 7.84 -12.85 5.18
CA PHE A 211 7.22 -13.83 6.07
C PHE A 211 6.41 -14.79 5.22
N GLU A 212 6.65 -16.10 5.30
CA GLU A 212 5.79 -17.13 4.73
C GLU A 212 5.13 -17.93 5.84
N TYR A 213 3.82 -18.14 5.71
CA TYR A 213 3.01 -18.80 6.73
C TYR A 213 1.79 -19.49 6.11
N THR A 214 1.10 -20.33 6.88
CA THR A 214 -0.11 -21.03 6.43
C THR A 214 -1.20 -20.04 6.00
N ARG A 215 -1.92 -20.35 4.91
CA ARG A 215 -3.08 -19.55 4.48
C ARG A 215 -4.23 -19.55 5.47
N GLN A 216 -4.25 -20.50 6.38
CA GLN A 216 -5.30 -20.65 7.38
C GLN A 216 -5.13 -19.70 8.57
N ALA A 217 -3.97 -19.07 8.71
CA ALA A 217 -3.67 -18.13 9.78
C ALA A 217 -3.71 -16.68 9.27
N SER A 218 -3.84 -15.74 10.20
CA SER A 218 -3.64 -14.32 9.97
C SER A 218 -2.42 -13.86 10.76
N MET A 219 -1.49 -13.18 10.11
CA MET A 219 -0.28 -12.62 10.73
C MET A 219 -0.43 -11.11 10.88
N LEU A 220 -0.17 -10.53 12.05
CA LEU A 220 -0.03 -9.10 12.25
C LEU A 220 1.22 -8.58 11.52
N LEU A 221 1.07 -7.46 10.82
CA LEU A 221 2.19 -6.63 10.35
C LEU A 221 1.65 -5.22 10.23
N ARG A 222 2.11 -4.31 11.08
CA ARG A 222 1.63 -2.92 11.09
C ARG A 222 2.72 -1.96 11.53
N TYR A 223 2.49 -0.68 11.26
CA TYR A 223 3.33 0.41 11.74
C TYR A 223 2.66 1.16 12.88
N VAL A 224 3.41 1.43 13.94
CA VAL A 224 3.03 2.24 15.10
C VAL A 224 3.80 3.56 14.99
N PRO A 225 3.14 4.65 14.55
CA PRO A 225 3.82 5.92 14.28
C PRO A 225 4.51 6.53 15.50
N ASP A 226 3.83 6.54 16.64
CA ASP A 226 4.30 7.19 17.88
C ASP A 226 5.59 6.55 18.42
N GLU A 227 5.73 5.24 18.19
CA GLU A 227 6.89 4.44 18.61
C GLU A 227 7.94 4.28 17.50
N GLN A 228 7.65 4.78 16.29
CA GLN A 228 8.42 4.51 15.07
C GLN A 228 8.78 3.03 14.92
N LEU A 229 7.77 2.18 15.12
CA LEU A 229 7.91 0.73 15.25
C LEU A 229 7.10 0.02 14.19
N ILE A 230 7.74 -0.86 13.41
CA ILE A 230 7.03 -1.87 12.62
C ILE A 230 6.93 -3.12 13.49
N VAL A 231 5.72 -3.55 13.80
CA VAL A 231 5.47 -4.71 14.65
C VAL A 231 4.78 -5.82 13.86
N PHE A 232 5.13 -7.06 14.16
CA PHE A 232 4.57 -8.24 13.52
C PHE A 232 4.55 -9.42 14.49
N ASP A 233 3.67 -10.38 14.20
CA ASP A 233 3.65 -11.64 14.94
C ASP A 233 4.95 -12.39 14.72
N HIS A 234 5.47 -12.99 15.79
CA HIS A 234 6.49 -14.03 15.65
C HIS A 234 5.84 -15.28 15.05
N LEU A 235 6.47 -15.85 14.02
CA LEU A 235 5.98 -17.04 13.33
C LEU A 235 6.76 -18.26 13.77
N ALA A 236 6.06 -19.28 14.25
CA ALA A 236 6.64 -20.54 14.66
C ALA A 236 5.99 -21.73 13.94
N PRO A 237 6.73 -22.83 13.72
CA PRO A 237 6.13 -24.10 13.30
C PRO A 237 5.27 -24.68 14.44
N PRO A 238 4.29 -25.54 14.13
CA PRO A 238 3.51 -26.24 15.15
C PRO A 238 4.35 -27.24 15.96
N ASP A 239 5.42 -27.79 15.38
CA ASP A 239 6.39 -28.67 16.03
C ASP A 239 7.75 -28.66 15.31
N ASP A 240 8.79 -29.20 15.97
CA ASP A 240 10.17 -29.22 15.47
C ASP A 240 10.34 -29.95 14.13
N LYS A 241 9.49 -30.94 13.82
CA LYS A 241 9.57 -31.69 12.56
C LYS A 241 9.12 -30.85 11.36
N MET A 242 8.41 -29.75 11.63
CA MET A 242 7.87 -28.84 10.62
C MET A 242 8.68 -27.55 10.48
N LYS A 243 9.81 -27.39 11.17
CA LYS A 243 10.63 -26.16 11.16
C LYS A 243 11.16 -25.73 9.78
N ASP A 244 11.24 -26.66 8.82
CA ASP A 244 11.69 -26.37 7.46
C ASP A 244 10.51 -26.22 6.47
N ARG A 245 9.29 -26.09 7.00
CA ARG A 245 8.03 -26.05 6.24
C ARG A 245 7.25 -24.77 6.55
N PRO A 246 7.67 -23.63 5.97
CA PRO A 246 7.05 -22.33 6.27
C PRO A 246 5.56 -22.28 5.93
N GLU A 247 5.06 -23.17 5.06
CA GLU A 247 3.62 -23.28 4.81
C GLU A 247 2.79 -23.77 6.00
N THR A 248 3.43 -24.25 7.07
CA THR A 248 2.77 -24.69 8.30
C THR A 248 2.85 -23.66 9.43
N PHE A 249 3.67 -22.61 9.27
CA PHE A 249 3.93 -21.66 10.33
C PHE A 249 2.71 -20.82 10.65
N GLY A 250 2.57 -20.42 11.91
CA GLY A 250 1.54 -19.50 12.38
C GLY A 250 2.05 -18.61 13.52
N PRO A 251 1.29 -17.57 13.89
CA PRO A 251 1.59 -16.73 15.05
C PRO A 251 1.64 -17.54 16.35
N ASP A 252 2.64 -17.29 17.19
CA ASP A 252 2.78 -17.94 18.51
C ASP A 252 2.29 -17.05 19.68
N LEU A 253 1.60 -15.94 19.36
CA LEU A 253 1.13 -14.91 20.29
C LEU A 253 2.22 -14.02 20.91
N SER A 254 3.47 -14.17 20.48
CA SER A 254 4.54 -13.21 20.75
C SER A 254 4.75 -12.27 19.56
N TYR A 255 5.43 -11.16 19.80
CA TYR A 255 5.60 -10.09 18.83
C TYR A 255 7.06 -9.71 18.71
N ASP A 256 7.51 -9.56 17.47
CA ASP A 256 8.80 -8.99 17.13
C ASP A 256 8.58 -7.70 16.34
N GLY A 257 9.65 -6.94 16.14
CA GLY A 257 9.55 -5.72 15.36
C GLY A 257 10.85 -5.14 14.88
N TYR A 258 10.72 -4.07 14.11
CA TYR A 258 11.80 -3.18 13.74
C TYR A 258 11.51 -1.79 14.29
N ARG A 259 12.40 -1.30 15.15
CA ARG A 259 12.36 0.07 15.67
C ARG A 259 13.29 0.97 14.88
N MET A 260 12.81 2.14 14.50
CA MET A 260 13.64 3.16 13.85
C MET A 260 14.72 3.64 14.81
N THR A 261 15.97 3.69 14.37
CA THR A 261 17.10 4.29 15.11
C THR A 261 18.12 4.81 14.11
N ASN A 262 18.43 6.11 14.16
CA ASN A 262 19.42 6.75 13.29
C ASN A 262 19.22 6.47 11.79
N GLY A 263 17.97 6.53 11.31
CA GLY A 263 17.63 6.31 9.91
C GLY A 263 17.75 4.85 9.45
N ARG A 264 17.80 3.89 10.37
CA ARG A 264 17.83 2.44 10.12
C ARG A 264 16.80 1.72 10.98
N TRP A 265 16.43 0.52 10.58
CA TRP A 265 15.41 -0.31 11.23
C TRP A 265 16.07 -1.43 12.03
N LYS A 266 16.15 -1.27 13.35
CA LYS A 266 16.78 -2.25 14.25
C LYS A 266 15.78 -3.29 14.72
N PHE A 267 16.11 -4.56 14.54
CA PHE A 267 15.30 -5.68 15.01
C PHE A 267 15.21 -5.68 16.54
N THR A 268 14.03 -6.01 17.07
CA THR A 268 13.75 -6.14 18.50
C THR A 268 12.82 -7.32 18.68
N GLU A 269 13.23 -8.27 19.52
CA GLU A 269 12.46 -9.47 19.84
C GLU A 269 11.57 -9.25 21.06
N ASN A 270 10.52 -10.06 21.20
CA ASN A 270 9.71 -10.18 22.41
C ASN A 270 9.15 -8.83 22.91
N LEU A 271 8.52 -8.07 22.01
CA LEU A 271 7.91 -6.78 22.30
C LEU A 271 6.73 -6.92 23.26
N ASP A 272 6.71 -6.08 24.30
CA ASP A 272 5.55 -5.94 25.19
C ASP A 272 4.49 -5.05 24.53
N MET A 273 3.43 -5.66 24.04
CA MET A 273 2.34 -4.99 23.33
C MET A 273 1.31 -4.31 24.25
N ARG A 274 1.39 -4.46 25.58
CA ARG A 274 0.37 -3.94 26.51
C ARG A 274 0.23 -2.41 26.48
N ASN A 275 1.31 -1.71 26.16
CA ASN A 275 1.34 -0.24 26.11
C ASN A 275 1.40 0.31 24.67
N ILE A 276 1.30 -0.56 23.66
CA ILE A 276 1.40 -0.14 22.26
C ILE A 276 -0.01 0.14 21.74
N PRO A 277 -0.32 1.37 21.28
CA PRO A 277 -1.65 1.74 20.81
C PRO A 277 -2.21 0.73 19.78
N GLN A 278 -3.44 0.30 19.99
CA GLN A 278 -4.19 -0.55 19.06
C GLN A 278 -5.07 0.30 18.14
N ALA A 279 -5.39 -0.23 16.97
CA ALA A 279 -6.15 0.51 15.95
C ALA A 279 -7.58 0.88 16.41
N ASN A 280 -8.14 0.11 17.34
CA ASN A 280 -9.48 0.27 17.92
C ASN A 280 -9.49 1.06 19.24
N ASP A 281 -8.35 1.50 19.77
CA ASP A 281 -8.32 2.28 21.03
C ASP A 281 -9.10 3.59 20.91
N ASN A 282 -9.20 4.15 19.70
CA ASN A 282 -9.99 5.35 19.41
C ASN A 282 -11.50 5.09 19.31
N GLU A 283 -11.94 3.83 19.25
CA GLU A 283 -13.36 3.43 19.21
C GLU A 283 -13.90 3.07 20.60
N LEU A 284 -13.04 2.97 21.62
CA LEU A 284 -13.44 2.75 23.00
C LEU A 284 -14.01 4.06 23.59
N THR A 285 -15.33 4.12 23.75
CA THR A 285 -15.97 5.15 24.58
C THR A 285 -15.46 5.02 26.02
N ASP A 286 -14.86 6.08 26.55
CA ASP A 286 -14.41 6.12 27.95
C ASP A 286 -15.57 5.69 28.87
N PRO A 287 -15.41 4.60 29.66
CA PRO A 287 -16.45 4.11 30.55
C PRO A 287 -16.96 5.18 31.53
N LYS A 288 -16.14 6.18 31.86
CA LYS A 288 -16.55 7.31 32.72
C LYS A 288 -17.48 8.28 31.98
N ILE A 289 -17.31 8.47 30.67
CA ILE A 289 -18.20 9.27 29.84
C ILE A 289 -19.53 8.54 29.67
N GLN A 290 -19.49 7.24 29.38
CA GLN A 290 -20.69 6.40 29.29
C GLN A 290 -21.46 6.35 30.62
N ALA A 291 -20.77 6.10 31.74
CA ALA A 291 -21.39 6.06 33.06
C ALA A 291 -22.00 7.41 33.49
N ARG A 292 -21.45 8.55 33.02
CA ARG A 292 -22.05 9.88 33.24
C ARG A 292 -23.31 10.08 32.41
N ALA A 293 -23.33 9.58 31.17
CA ALA A 293 -24.53 9.60 30.32
C ALA A 293 -25.63 8.72 30.91
N ASP A 294 -25.28 7.51 31.37
CA ASP A 294 -26.21 6.56 31.98
C ASP A 294 -26.79 7.10 33.30
N ARG A 295 -25.99 7.78 34.12
CA ARG A 295 -26.51 8.45 35.33
C ARG A 295 -27.50 9.56 35.05
N LYS A 296 -27.39 10.24 33.89
CA LYS A 296 -28.33 11.30 33.49
C LYS A 296 -29.63 10.75 32.90
N SER A 297 -29.63 9.50 32.41
CA SER A 297 -30.82 8.84 31.86
C SER A 297 -31.67 8.12 32.91
N VAL A 298 -31.19 7.98 34.15
CA VAL A 298 -32.00 7.46 35.26
C VAL A 298 -33.06 8.50 35.66
N PRO A 299 -34.37 8.19 35.55
CA PRO A 299 -35.42 9.12 35.97
C PRO A 299 -35.36 9.34 37.48
N VAL A 300 -35.36 10.60 37.92
CA VAL A 300 -35.46 10.94 39.34
C VAL A 300 -36.87 10.55 39.82
N ARG A 301 -36.97 9.58 40.73
CA ARG A 301 -38.23 9.25 41.40
C ARG A 301 -38.76 10.50 42.12
N SER A 302 -39.90 11.04 41.68
CA SER A 302 -40.61 12.07 42.43
C SER A 302 -41.08 11.46 43.75
N LYS A 303 -40.68 12.06 44.87
CA LYS A 303 -41.26 11.73 46.18
C LYS A 303 -42.68 12.31 46.21
N ASN A 304 -43.68 11.44 46.38
CA ASN A 304 -44.99 11.83 46.89
C ASN A 304 -44.90 12.00 48.41
#